data_AF-A0A210Q503-F1
#
_entry.id   AF-A0A210Q503-F1
#
_cell.length_a   1.000
_cell.length_b   1.000
_cell.length_c   1.000
_cell.angle_alpha   90.00
_cell.angle_beta   90.00
_cell.angle_gamma   90.00
#
_symmetry.space_group_name_H-M   'P 1'
#
loop_
_entity.id
_entity.type
_entity.pdbx_description
1 polymer ?
#
loop_
_entity_poly.entity_id
_entity_poly.type
_entity_poly.pdbx_seq_one_letter_code
_entity_poly.pdbx_strand_id
1 'polypeptide(L)'
;MHHRRQNIVQQIEETFLSCAVCLQPYDQPRALQCLHTFCEKCLGDYCKQQLSRHEGATMFPCPVCRQDITIPPNGVSGFPYNHLIASLKDAVRTNDRPDSFHSNRVLSATSERGERRPISTRASVRPSTKCSARFGKFGEKEAEFSNISGLTVHPVGDIVVADCGKNVITVMGFNGISKHSFSCKCCIRDVAISKFGTLLVTVSQSDGAILHEYTLDGRFVAQYGDKYAQENPFGIVVTSRNKAVVSGITKNRILIFNERKKQTHWFGEAGDTLEHFLFPYYVTVNSRDDVIISDSGNHRIKVNKMDGKLKFSFGSQGSKDGRMFYPMGVCVDYLDNIYVADANNYRVQMFSHKGKYLATPIKNTFAYGMDVKPISIAFSQDQLIVSLRGARFAEIQVFEWDPFIYAEPRSSLLGCCGSYNKVADSGLYHAWS
;
A
#
# COMPACT_ATOMS: atom_id res chain seq x y z
N MET A 1 -22.33 4.89 24.02
CA MET A 1 -21.15 5.77 24.27
C MET A 1 -19.81 5.02 24.19
N HIS A 2 -19.75 3.73 24.51
CA HIS A 2 -18.52 2.91 24.36
C HIS A 2 -18.00 2.80 22.91
N HIS A 3 -18.89 2.56 21.93
CA HIS A 3 -18.52 2.41 20.52
C HIS A 3 -17.87 3.66 19.89
N ARG A 4 -18.24 4.86 20.36
CA ARG A 4 -17.66 6.13 19.90
C ARG A 4 -16.28 6.40 20.50
N ARG A 5 -15.95 5.80 21.66
CA ARG A 5 -14.64 5.91 22.32
C ARG A 5 -13.61 4.97 21.70
N GLN A 6 -13.98 3.74 21.34
CA GLN A 6 -13.09 2.79 20.65
C GLN A 6 -12.62 3.32 19.28
N ASN A 7 -13.52 3.95 18.51
CA ASN A 7 -13.16 4.60 17.23
C ASN A 7 -12.11 5.73 17.39
N ILE A 8 -12.17 6.51 18.48
CA ILE A 8 -11.21 7.60 18.71
C ILE A 8 -9.84 7.05 19.10
N VAL A 9 -9.80 6.01 19.94
CA VAL A 9 -8.57 5.33 20.36
C VAL A 9 -7.84 4.73 19.14
N GLN A 10 -8.57 4.05 18.26
CA GLN A 10 -8.01 3.47 17.04
C GLN A 10 -7.58 4.52 16.01
N GLN A 11 -8.35 5.60 15.84
CA GLN A 11 -7.93 6.75 15.03
C GLN A 11 -6.66 7.40 15.58
N ILE A 12 -6.47 7.44 16.90
CA ILE A 12 -5.25 7.95 17.53
C ILE A 12 -4.06 7.02 17.27
N GLU A 13 -4.24 5.71 17.37
CA GLU A 13 -3.19 4.72 17.08
C GLU A 13 -2.73 4.77 15.62
N GLU A 14 -3.67 4.81 14.68
CA GLU A 14 -3.38 4.76 13.24
C GLU A 14 -2.86 6.10 12.70
N THR A 15 -3.33 7.23 13.24
CA THR A 15 -3.04 8.59 12.72
C THR A 15 -1.89 9.30 13.44
N PHE A 16 -1.71 9.09 14.75
CA PHE A 16 -0.75 9.87 15.56
C PHE A 16 0.34 9.03 16.24
N LEU A 17 0.13 7.72 16.39
CA LEU A 17 1.10 6.82 17.03
C LEU A 17 1.75 5.84 16.04
N SER A 18 1.64 6.11 14.75
CA SER A 18 2.28 5.32 13.70
C SER A 18 3.60 5.95 13.26
N CYS A 19 4.60 5.10 13.06
CA CYS A 19 5.90 5.53 12.56
C CYS A 19 5.80 5.91 11.09
N ALA A 20 6.29 7.09 10.74
CA ALA A 20 6.29 7.56 9.36
C ALA A 20 7.21 6.74 8.42
N VAL A 21 8.01 5.79 8.92
CA VAL A 21 8.85 4.90 8.10
C VAL A 21 8.17 3.56 7.85
N CYS A 22 7.72 2.85 8.88
CA CYS A 22 7.07 1.54 8.73
C CYS A 22 5.53 1.60 8.70
N LEU A 23 4.93 2.76 8.93
CA LEU A 23 3.47 2.96 8.97
C LEU A 23 2.74 2.07 10.00
N GLN A 24 3.46 1.52 10.97
CA GLN A 24 2.94 0.73 12.09
C GLN A 24 3.04 1.52 13.40
N PRO A 25 2.28 1.14 14.46
CA PRO A 25 2.44 1.70 15.78
C PRO A 25 3.92 1.73 16.22
N TYR A 26 4.38 2.83 16.80
CA TYR A 26 5.80 3.00 17.16
C TYR A 26 6.33 1.84 18.01
N ASP A 27 7.44 1.24 17.59
CA ASP A 27 8.19 0.26 18.34
C ASP A 27 9.56 0.86 18.70
N GLN A 28 9.84 0.96 20.00
CA GLN A 28 10.94 1.73 20.57
C GLN A 28 11.13 3.13 19.92
N PRO A 29 10.21 4.08 20.18
CA PRO A 29 10.22 5.39 19.53
C PRO A 29 11.45 6.24 19.92
N ARG A 30 12.24 6.62 18.92
CA ARG A 30 13.38 7.54 19.04
C ARG A 30 13.02 8.89 18.44
N ALA A 31 13.19 9.95 19.22
CA ALA A 31 12.95 11.34 18.80
C ALA A 31 14.24 11.96 18.25
N LEU A 32 14.16 12.56 17.07
CA LEU A 32 15.25 13.33 16.47
C LEU A 32 15.28 14.76 17.02
N GLN A 33 16.36 15.50 16.75
CA GLN A 33 16.51 16.91 17.13
C GLN A 33 15.43 17.82 16.51
N CYS A 34 14.91 17.44 15.34
CA CYS A 34 13.77 18.06 14.67
C CYS A 34 12.40 17.64 15.24
N LEU A 35 12.37 16.95 16.39
CA LEU A 35 11.19 16.44 17.10
C LEU A 35 10.37 15.35 16.38
N HIS A 36 10.75 14.95 15.17
CA HIS A 36 10.16 13.79 14.50
C HIS A 36 10.59 12.49 15.19
N THR A 37 9.63 11.57 15.35
CA THR A 37 9.83 10.29 16.04
C THR A 37 9.77 9.14 15.05
N PHE A 38 10.61 8.12 15.23
CA PHE A 38 10.67 6.91 14.41
C PHE A 38 10.92 5.68 15.28
N CYS A 39 10.57 4.49 14.80
CA CYS A 39 11.02 3.27 15.46
C CYS A 39 12.55 3.19 15.41
N GLU A 40 13.19 2.76 16.50
CA GLU A 40 14.66 2.64 16.57
C GLU A 40 15.24 1.84 15.41
N LYS A 41 14.65 0.69 15.10
CA LYS A 41 15.06 -0.14 13.97
C LYS A 41 14.91 0.59 12.63
N CYS A 42 13.77 1.24 12.41
CA CYS A 42 13.49 2.00 11.18
C CYS A 42 14.49 3.12 10.95
N LEU A 43 14.87 3.82 12.01
CA LEU A 43 15.86 4.89 11.97
C LEU A 43 17.27 4.33 11.80
N GLY A 44 17.59 3.21 12.45
CA GLY A 44 18.84 2.46 12.30
C GLY A 44 19.10 2.06 10.86
N ASP A 45 18.10 1.46 10.23
CA ASP A 45 18.17 1.04 8.83
C ASP A 45 18.34 2.27 7.93
N TYR A 46 17.54 3.32 8.13
CA TYR A 46 17.60 4.55 7.33
C TYR A 46 18.97 5.25 7.44
N CYS A 47 19.55 5.37 8.63
CA CYS A 47 20.88 5.96 8.83
C CYS A 47 21.97 5.15 8.10
N LYS A 48 21.99 3.82 8.24
CA LYS A 48 22.96 2.96 7.53
C LYS A 48 22.91 3.16 6.01
N GLN A 49 21.73 3.47 5.46
CA GLN A 49 21.55 3.71 4.03
C GLN A 49 22.02 5.08 3.54
N GLN A 50 21.90 6.13 4.35
CA GLN A 50 22.36 7.46 3.96
C GLN A 50 23.89 7.57 4.08
N LEU A 51 24.47 6.91 5.09
CA LEU A 51 25.90 6.94 5.39
C LEU A 51 26.76 6.10 4.45
N SER A 52 26.20 5.05 3.83
CA SER A 52 26.91 4.22 2.84
C SER A 52 27.25 4.94 1.53
N ARG A 53 26.93 6.24 1.40
CA ARG A 53 27.34 7.11 0.29
C ARG A 53 28.58 7.96 0.58
N HIS A 54 28.98 8.09 1.85
CA HIS A 54 30.15 8.87 2.27
C HIS A 54 30.78 8.26 3.52
N GLU A 55 31.96 7.66 3.40
CA GLU A 55 32.74 7.20 4.56
C GLU A 55 32.96 8.36 5.54
N GLY A 56 32.55 8.18 6.80
CA GLY A 56 32.71 9.19 7.85
C GLY A 56 31.57 10.21 7.98
N ALA A 57 30.45 10.05 7.27
CA ALA A 57 29.30 10.94 7.47
C ALA A 57 28.76 10.83 8.92
N THR A 58 28.64 11.98 9.58
CA THR A 58 28.12 12.10 10.96
C THR A 58 26.69 12.61 10.99
N MET A 59 26.09 12.86 9.82
CA MET A 59 24.78 13.49 9.67
C MET A 59 23.93 12.75 8.63
N PHE A 60 22.61 12.78 8.80
CA PHE A 60 21.64 12.26 7.83
C PHE A 60 20.41 13.18 7.75
N PRO A 61 19.73 13.28 6.60
CA PRO A 61 18.52 14.08 6.47
C PRO A 61 17.34 13.36 7.12
N CYS A 62 16.63 14.01 8.04
CA CYS A 62 15.41 13.47 8.65
C CYS A 62 14.41 12.95 7.59
N PRO A 63 13.84 11.73 7.74
CA PRO A 63 12.90 11.17 6.76
C PRO A 63 11.66 12.04 6.50
N VAL A 64 11.26 12.87 7.47
CA VAL A 64 10.05 13.69 7.36
C VAL A 64 10.37 15.12 6.93
N CYS A 65 11.26 15.83 7.62
CA CYS A 65 11.51 17.26 7.37
C CYS A 65 12.81 17.55 6.61
N ARG A 66 13.64 16.53 6.34
CA ARG A 66 14.95 16.63 5.69
C ARG A 66 15.98 17.53 6.37
N GLN A 67 15.70 18.06 7.56
CA GLN A 67 16.72 18.69 8.39
C GLN A 67 17.86 17.70 8.64
N ASP A 68 19.10 18.15 8.48
CA ASP A 68 20.25 17.30 8.76
C ASP A 68 20.38 17.05 10.26
N ILE A 69 20.45 15.78 10.62
CA ILE A 69 20.49 15.30 11.99
C ILE A 69 21.84 14.65 12.24
N THR A 70 22.54 15.13 13.26
CA THR A 70 23.79 14.52 13.72
C THR A 70 23.50 13.21 14.45
N ILE A 71 24.24 12.17 14.08
CA ILE A 71 24.14 10.85 14.70
C ILE A 71 24.93 10.87 16.01
N PRO A 72 24.32 10.47 17.15
CA PRO A 72 25.02 10.32 18.42
C PRO A 72 26.16 9.31 18.33
N PRO A 73 27.17 9.38 19.22
CA PRO A 73 28.28 8.42 19.27
C PRO A 73 27.83 6.96 19.44
N ASN A 74 26.72 6.75 20.14
CA ASN A 74 26.10 5.44 20.37
C ASN A 74 25.16 5.02 19.22
N GLY A 75 25.29 5.66 18.05
CA GLY A 75 24.40 5.45 16.91
C GLY A 75 22.97 5.88 17.20
N VAL A 76 22.02 5.21 16.54
CA VAL A 76 20.60 5.55 16.60
C VAL A 76 19.99 5.34 18.00
N SER A 77 20.49 4.38 18.76
CA SER A 77 20.05 4.13 20.14
C SER A 77 20.38 5.30 21.08
N GLY A 78 21.33 6.16 20.69
CA GLY A 78 21.67 7.38 21.42
C GLY A 78 20.67 8.52 21.27
N PHE A 79 19.68 8.41 20.37
CA PHE A 79 18.61 9.39 20.30
C PHE A 79 17.65 9.25 21.50
N PRO A 80 17.11 10.38 22.02
CA PRO A 80 16.15 10.36 23.12
C PRO A 80 14.99 9.40 22.84
N TYR A 81 14.72 8.53 23.80
CA TYR A 81 13.51 7.71 23.77
C TYR A 81 12.30 8.62 24.00
N ASN A 82 11.31 8.55 23.13
CA ASN A 82 10.11 9.38 23.26
C ASN A 82 9.14 8.73 24.26
N HIS A 83 9.39 8.99 25.54
CA HIS A 83 8.54 8.53 26.64
C HIS A 83 7.09 9.01 26.51
N LEU A 84 6.86 10.17 25.89
CA LEU A 84 5.53 10.72 25.72
C LEU A 84 4.72 9.88 24.71
N ILE A 85 5.32 9.51 23.58
CA ILE A 85 4.70 8.60 22.59
C ILE A 85 4.54 7.18 23.16
N ALA A 86 5.51 6.68 23.92
CA ALA A 86 5.41 5.37 24.55
C ALA A 86 4.30 5.33 25.61
N SER A 87 4.25 6.32 26.50
CA SER A 87 3.21 6.45 27.52
C SER A 87 1.84 6.70 26.90
N LEU A 88 1.74 7.46 25.80
CA LEU A 88 0.49 7.62 25.07
C LEU A 88 0.04 6.30 24.43
N LYS A 89 0.96 5.55 23.82
CA LYS A 89 0.68 4.22 23.28
C LYS A 89 0.20 3.27 24.38
N ASP A 90 0.82 3.29 25.55
CA ASP A 90 0.42 2.43 26.68
C ASP A 90 -0.89 2.90 27.34
N ALA A 91 -1.12 4.22 27.43
CA ALA A 91 -2.37 4.81 27.94
C ALA A 91 -3.57 4.52 27.02
N VAL A 92 -3.36 4.58 25.71
CA VAL A 92 -4.35 4.21 24.68
C VAL A 92 -4.70 2.72 24.78
N ARG A 93 -3.72 1.87 25.11
CA ARG A 93 -3.91 0.41 25.31
C ARG A 93 -4.55 0.03 26.65
N THR A 94 -4.39 0.86 27.69
CA THR A 94 -4.86 0.58 29.06
C THR A 94 -6.25 1.13 29.37
N ASN A 95 -6.81 1.98 28.49
CA ASN A 95 -8.11 2.66 28.67
C ASN A 95 -9.37 1.78 28.42
N ASP A 96 -9.28 0.46 28.62
CA ASP A 96 -10.38 -0.51 28.51
C ASP A 96 -11.31 -0.54 29.75
N ARG A 97 -11.32 0.50 30.60
CA ARG A 97 -12.25 0.64 31.75
C ARG A 97 -12.75 2.08 31.94
N PRO A 98 -13.99 2.30 32.43
CA PRO A 98 -14.67 3.59 32.34
C PRO A 98 -14.38 4.53 33.53
N ASP A 99 -14.79 5.80 33.32
CA ASP A 99 -14.90 6.95 34.25
C ASP A 99 -13.61 7.76 34.46
N SER A 100 -13.59 9.11 34.52
CA SER A 100 -14.60 10.17 34.57
C SER A 100 -13.95 11.54 34.21
N PHE A 101 -14.76 12.59 34.19
CA PHE A 101 -14.61 13.95 33.65
C PHE A 101 -13.51 14.88 34.24
N HIS A 102 -12.98 15.81 33.40
CA HIS A 102 -13.03 17.29 33.52
C HIS A 102 -12.21 17.95 32.37
N SER A 103 -12.79 18.76 31.45
CA SER A 103 -12.88 20.25 31.45
C SER A 103 -11.50 20.96 31.62
N ASN A 104 -10.98 21.86 30.78
CA ASN A 104 -11.59 22.96 30.01
C ASN A 104 -10.61 23.67 29.03
N ARG A 105 -11.19 24.35 28.02
CA ARG A 105 -10.82 25.63 27.33
C ARG A 105 -9.51 25.85 26.53
N VAL A 106 -9.69 25.83 25.21
CA VAL A 106 -9.47 26.89 24.17
C VAL A 106 -8.73 28.18 24.55
N LEU A 107 -7.76 28.59 23.71
CA LEU A 107 -7.56 29.96 23.20
C LEU A 107 -6.84 29.96 21.82
N SER A 108 -7.09 31.00 21.03
CA SER A 108 -6.95 31.11 19.57
C SER A 108 -5.91 32.11 19.07
N ALA A 109 -5.40 31.85 17.85
CA ALA A 109 -5.05 32.77 16.74
C ALA A 109 -3.86 33.74 16.86
N THR A 110 -2.99 33.76 15.84
CA THR A 110 -2.95 34.82 14.79
C THR A 110 -1.88 34.52 13.71
N SER A 111 -1.98 35.21 12.58
CA SER A 111 -1.39 34.94 11.25
C SER A 111 -0.17 35.81 10.95
N GLU A 112 0.67 35.48 9.95
CA GLU A 112 1.00 36.37 8.80
C GLU A 112 1.93 35.74 7.72
N ARG A 113 1.90 36.38 6.54
CA ARG A 113 2.39 36.08 5.16
C ARG A 113 3.93 35.98 5.06
N GLY A 114 4.64 35.47 4.05
CA GLY A 114 4.41 35.01 2.67
C GLY A 114 5.55 35.54 1.78
N GLU A 115 6.23 34.75 0.93
CA GLU A 115 6.93 35.20 -0.31
C GLU A 115 7.56 34.09 -1.17
N ARG A 116 7.96 34.44 -2.41
CA ARG A 116 7.95 33.65 -3.66
C ARG A 116 9.31 33.02 -4.10
N ARG A 117 9.18 32.09 -5.06
CA ARG A 117 10.19 31.30 -5.81
C ARG A 117 11.03 32.10 -6.83
N PRO A 118 12.07 31.47 -7.40
CA PRO A 118 12.28 31.48 -8.86
C PRO A 118 12.47 30.09 -9.50
N ILE A 119 12.64 30.08 -10.83
CA ILE A 119 12.20 29.09 -11.84
C ILE A 119 13.36 28.48 -12.65
N SER A 120 13.21 27.19 -13.02
CA SER A 120 13.64 26.46 -14.24
C SER A 120 15.12 26.27 -14.63
N THR A 121 15.47 25.01 -14.95
CA THR A 121 15.94 24.62 -16.30
C THR A 121 15.45 23.21 -16.70
N ARG A 122 15.07 23.07 -17.99
CA ARG A 122 14.47 21.89 -18.64
C ARG A 122 15.46 20.73 -18.83
N ALA A 123 15.05 19.51 -18.49
CA ALA A 123 15.66 18.26 -18.94
C ALA A 123 14.66 17.43 -19.77
N SER A 124 15.18 16.78 -20.81
CA SER A 124 14.46 16.05 -21.87
C SER A 124 13.37 15.11 -21.35
N VAL A 125 12.12 15.36 -21.75
CA VAL A 125 10.93 14.61 -21.35
C VAL A 125 10.85 13.33 -22.16
N ARG A 126 11.15 12.18 -21.53
CA ARG A 126 10.62 10.88 -21.99
C ARG A 126 9.11 10.89 -21.77
N PRO A 127 8.30 10.20 -22.59
CA PRO A 127 6.85 10.16 -22.40
C PRO A 127 6.53 9.68 -20.98
N SER A 128 5.92 10.55 -20.17
CA SER A 128 5.44 10.22 -18.84
C SER A 128 4.01 9.71 -18.94
N THR A 129 3.65 8.71 -18.15
CA THR A 129 2.26 8.21 -18.04
C THR A 129 1.32 9.39 -17.78
N LYS A 130 0.32 9.59 -18.64
CA LYS A 130 -0.62 10.72 -18.53
C LYS A 130 -1.65 10.42 -17.44
N CYS A 131 -1.68 11.26 -16.41
CA CYS A 131 -2.72 11.19 -15.39
C CYS A 131 -4.04 11.71 -15.99
N SER A 132 -5.04 10.84 -16.10
CA SER A 132 -6.34 11.13 -16.71
C SER A 132 -7.37 11.63 -15.69
N ALA A 133 -7.29 11.15 -14.44
CA ALA A 133 -8.18 11.59 -13.37
C ALA A 133 -7.49 11.57 -12.00
N ARG A 134 -7.96 12.47 -11.12
CA ARG A 134 -7.57 12.55 -9.71
C ARG A 134 -8.80 12.88 -8.90
N PHE A 135 -9.04 12.12 -7.84
CA PHE A 135 -10.21 12.31 -7.00
C PHE A 135 -9.97 11.78 -5.60
N GLY A 136 -10.83 12.19 -4.67
CA GLY A 136 -10.65 11.94 -3.25
C GLY A 136 -10.07 13.15 -2.54
N LYS A 137 -10.50 13.31 -1.29
CA LYS A 137 -10.02 14.33 -0.38
C LYS A 137 -9.98 13.74 1.01
N PHE A 138 -8.97 14.11 1.79
CA PHE A 138 -8.89 13.69 3.18
C PHE A 138 -10.05 14.25 4.02
N GLY A 139 -10.72 13.37 4.78
CA GLY A 139 -11.71 13.75 5.77
C GLY A 139 -12.69 12.64 6.12
N GLU A 140 -13.61 12.95 7.02
CA GLU A 140 -14.57 12.00 7.61
C GLU A 140 -15.96 12.08 6.95
N LYS A 141 -16.17 13.02 6.03
CA LYS A 141 -17.46 13.14 5.32
C LYS A 141 -17.68 11.94 4.40
N GLU A 142 -18.92 11.71 4.00
CA GLU A 142 -19.32 10.55 3.20
C GLU A 142 -18.49 10.39 1.91
N ALA A 143 -18.31 11.47 1.15
CA ALA A 143 -17.54 11.50 -0.09
C ALA A 143 -16.01 11.70 0.10
N GLU A 144 -15.54 11.83 1.34
CA GLU A 144 -14.12 12.00 1.68
C GLU A 144 -13.52 10.66 2.14
N PHE A 145 -12.19 10.55 2.04
CA PHE A 145 -11.43 9.38 2.48
C PHE A 145 -10.61 9.71 3.72
N SER A 146 -10.51 8.78 4.66
CA SER A 146 -9.68 8.94 5.86
C SER A 146 -8.36 8.18 5.70
N ASN A 147 -8.43 6.87 5.44
CA ASN A 147 -7.26 6.02 5.37
C ASN A 147 -7.46 4.92 4.31
N ILE A 148 -7.21 5.27 3.04
CA ILE A 148 -7.30 4.32 1.92
C ILE A 148 -6.23 3.25 2.10
N SER A 149 -6.68 2.00 2.17
CA SER A 149 -5.84 0.83 2.41
C SER A 149 -5.84 -0.14 1.23
N GLY A 150 -6.95 -0.24 0.50
CA GLY A 150 -7.12 -1.23 -0.57
C GLY A 150 -7.74 -0.66 -1.84
N LEU A 151 -7.33 -1.19 -2.98
CA LEU A 151 -7.87 -0.88 -4.30
C LEU A 151 -7.98 -2.17 -5.12
N THR A 152 -9.11 -2.32 -5.80
CA THR A 152 -9.27 -3.33 -6.84
C THR A 152 -10.17 -2.79 -7.93
N VAL A 153 -10.13 -3.40 -9.12
CA VAL A 153 -10.96 -2.98 -10.26
C VAL A 153 -11.90 -4.11 -10.65
N HIS A 154 -13.18 -3.79 -10.69
CA HIS A 154 -14.22 -4.68 -11.20
C HIS A 154 -14.10 -4.81 -12.72
N PRO A 155 -14.32 -6.02 -13.29
CA PRO A 155 -14.21 -6.24 -14.74
C PRO A 155 -15.06 -5.32 -15.63
N VAL A 156 -16.09 -4.69 -15.06
CA VAL A 156 -16.95 -3.71 -15.76
C VAL A 156 -16.40 -2.28 -15.75
N GLY A 157 -15.20 -2.07 -15.19
CA GLY A 157 -14.52 -0.77 -15.15
C GLY A 157 -14.87 0.11 -13.94
N ASP A 158 -15.20 -0.51 -12.79
CA ASP A 158 -15.42 0.20 -11.53
C ASP A 158 -14.25 0.00 -10.57
N ILE A 159 -13.83 1.07 -9.92
CA ILE A 159 -12.84 1.03 -8.86
C ILE A 159 -13.57 0.73 -7.55
N VAL A 160 -13.10 -0.27 -6.82
CA VAL A 160 -13.54 -0.57 -5.47
C VAL A 160 -12.43 -0.17 -4.51
N VAL A 161 -12.78 0.70 -3.56
CA VAL A 161 -11.85 1.31 -2.62
C VAL A 161 -12.19 0.84 -1.22
N ALA A 162 -11.20 0.32 -0.50
CA ALA A 162 -11.31 0.09 0.93
C ALA A 162 -10.66 1.25 1.71
N ASP A 163 -11.46 1.88 2.57
CA ASP A 163 -11.01 2.89 3.53
C ASP A 163 -11.09 2.29 4.93
N CYS A 164 -9.94 1.84 5.45
CA CYS A 164 -9.88 1.22 6.77
C CYS A 164 -10.06 2.22 7.93
N GLY A 165 -9.84 3.51 7.68
CA GLY A 165 -10.02 4.55 8.71
C GLY A 165 -11.50 4.79 9.03
N LYS A 166 -12.36 4.61 8.02
CA LYS A 166 -13.82 4.72 8.15
C LYS A 166 -14.53 3.36 8.19
N ASN A 167 -13.83 2.27 7.93
CA ASN A 167 -14.39 0.95 7.65
C ASN A 167 -15.47 1.00 6.55
N VAL A 168 -15.20 1.73 5.47
CA VAL A 168 -16.13 1.90 4.35
C VAL A 168 -15.52 1.30 3.08
N ILE A 169 -16.36 0.59 2.32
CA ILE A 169 -16.08 0.24 0.93
C ILE A 169 -16.83 1.21 0.03
N THR A 170 -16.15 1.78 -0.96
CA THR A 170 -16.73 2.67 -1.96
C THR A 170 -16.49 2.10 -3.35
N VAL A 171 -17.56 1.96 -4.14
CA VAL A 171 -17.54 1.60 -5.55
C VAL A 171 -17.72 2.88 -6.36
N MET A 172 -16.79 3.16 -7.27
CA MET A 172 -16.76 4.41 -8.03
C MET A 172 -16.25 4.21 -9.45
N GLY A 173 -16.66 5.08 -10.37
CA GLY A 173 -16.13 5.06 -11.73
C GLY A 173 -14.73 5.66 -11.82
N PHE A 174 -14.04 5.44 -12.95
CA PHE A 174 -12.73 6.05 -13.25
C PHE A 174 -12.75 7.58 -13.30
N ASN A 175 -13.92 8.19 -13.43
CA ASN A 175 -14.13 9.64 -13.36
C ASN A 175 -14.23 10.17 -11.92
N GLY A 176 -14.15 9.31 -10.91
CA GLY A 176 -14.23 9.69 -9.50
C GLY A 176 -15.66 9.82 -8.96
N ILE A 177 -16.69 9.55 -9.76
CA ILE A 177 -18.09 9.60 -9.31
C ILE A 177 -18.38 8.34 -8.48
N SER A 178 -18.73 8.53 -7.21
CA SER A 178 -19.19 7.44 -6.35
C SER A 178 -20.51 6.88 -6.86
N LYS A 179 -20.58 5.56 -7.03
CA LYS A 179 -21.79 4.84 -7.42
C LYS A 179 -22.50 4.31 -6.19
N HIS A 180 -21.73 3.73 -5.27
CA HIS A 180 -22.26 3.10 -4.06
C HIS A 180 -21.20 3.07 -2.96
N SER A 181 -21.62 3.21 -1.71
CA SER A 181 -20.75 3.07 -0.55
C SER A 181 -21.48 2.34 0.58
N PHE A 182 -20.77 1.51 1.33
CA PHE A 182 -21.33 0.85 2.52
C PHE A 182 -20.30 0.72 3.64
N SER A 183 -20.78 0.86 4.88
CA SER A 183 -19.97 0.71 6.08
C SER A 183 -19.96 -0.74 6.56
N CYS A 184 -18.78 -1.21 6.95
CA CYS A 184 -18.57 -2.50 7.59
C CYS A 184 -18.55 -2.32 9.12
N LYS A 185 -19.14 -3.27 9.84
CA LYS A 185 -19.17 -3.26 11.31
C LYS A 185 -17.85 -3.71 11.96
N CYS A 186 -16.92 -4.25 11.16
CA CYS A 186 -15.63 -4.76 11.57
C CYS A 186 -14.50 -3.92 10.97
N CYS A 187 -13.29 -4.10 11.48
CA CYS A 187 -12.10 -3.43 10.96
C CYS A 187 -11.71 -4.04 9.61
N ILE A 188 -11.88 -3.30 8.52
CA ILE A 188 -11.49 -3.76 7.18
C ILE A 188 -10.04 -3.38 6.87
N ARG A 189 -9.43 -4.03 5.88
CA ARG A 189 -8.10 -3.68 5.37
C ARG A 189 -8.11 -3.57 3.85
N ASP A 190 -7.92 -4.66 3.14
CA ASP A 190 -7.89 -4.69 1.68
C ASP A 190 -9.10 -5.41 1.10
N VAL A 191 -9.33 -5.22 -0.20
CA VAL A 191 -10.49 -5.73 -0.93
C VAL A 191 -10.07 -6.35 -2.26
N ALA A 192 -10.66 -7.50 -2.58
CA ALA A 192 -10.52 -8.16 -3.88
C ALA A 192 -11.90 -8.54 -4.42
N ILE A 193 -11.97 -8.79 -5.71
CA ILE A 193 -13.20 -9.21 -6.38
C ILE A 193 -13.12 -10.70 -6.67
N SER A 194 -14.16 -11.43 -6.27
CA SER A 194 -14.29 -12.85 -6.57
C SER A 194 -14.66 -13.07 -8.04
N LYS A 195 -14.50 -14.31 -8.51
CA LYS A 195 -14.92 -14.67 -9.87
C LYS A 195 -16.42 -14.47 -10.13
N PHE A 196 -17.24 -14.46 -9.08
CA PHE A 196 -18.68 -14.25 -9.16
C PHE A 196 -19.08 -12.77 -9.05
N GLY A 197 -18.10 -11.86 -8.99
CA GLY A 197 -18.36 -10.43 -8.82
C GLY A 197 -18.76 -10.05 -7.40
N THR A 198 -18.52 -10.89 -6.39
CA THR A 198 -18.65 -10.48 -4.98
C THR A 198 -17.36 -9.83 -4.49
N LEU A 199 -17.45 -9.02 -3.44
CA LEU A 199 -16.32 -8.38 -2.79
C LEU A 199 -15.83 -9.25 -1.64
N LEU A 200 -14.58 -9.68 -1.69
CA LEU A 200 -13.89 -10.29 -0.56
C LEU A 200 -13.06 -9.22 0.15
N VAL A 201 -13.38 -8.98 1.41
CA VAL A 201 -12.77 -7.93 2.24
C VAL A 201 -12.03 -8.61 3.38
N THR A 202 -10.77 -8.27 3.57
CA THR A 202 -10.02 -8.70 4.75
C THR A 202 -10.48 -7.94 5.97
N VAL A 203 -10.72 -8.69 7.05
CA VAL A 203 -11.32 -8.16 8.27
C VAL A 203 -10.55 -8.60 9.50
N SER A 204 -10.54 -7.74 10.50
CA SER A 204 -10.09 -8.05 11.87
C SER A 204 -11.17 -7.59 12.86
N GLN A 205 -11.04 -8.02 14.12
CA GLN A 205 -12.04 -7.76 15.16
C GLN A 205 -13.47 -8.19 14.76
N SER A 206 -13.59 -9.37 14.14
CA SER A 206 -14.85 -9.88 13.59
C SER A 206 -15.11 -11.32 14.03
N ASP A 207 -15.17 -11.55 15.34
CA ASP A 207 -15.47 -12.87 15.94
C ASP A 207 -14.60 -14.02 15.38
N GLY A 208 -13.33 -13.72 15.10
CA GLY A 208 -12.37 -14.68 14.56
C GLY A 208 -12.43 -14.91 13.05
N ALA A 209 -13.30 -14.23 12.31
CA ALA A 209 -13.27 -14.21 10.86
C ALA A 209 -12.03 -13.47 10.32
N ILE A 210 -11.57 -13.90 9.15
CA ILE A 210 -10.43 -13.30 8.44
C ILE A 210 -10.85 -12.58 7.16
N LEU A 211 -11.92 -13.06 6.51
CA LEU A 211 -12.55 -12.41 5.36
C LEU A 211 -14.05 -12.33 5.56
N HIS A 212 -14.63 -11.24 5.07
CA HIS A 212 -16.05 -11.14 4.79
C HIS A 212 -16.30 -11.03 3.29
N GLU A 213 -17.36 -11.68 2.83
CA GLU A 213 -17.86 -11.61 1.48
C GLU A 213 -19.11 -10.73 1.44
N TYR A 214 -19.12 -9.77 0.52
CA TYR A 214 -20.23 -8.86 0.30
C TYR A 214 -20.64 -8.86 -1.17
N THR A 215 -21.89 -8.54 -1.46
CA THR A 215 -22.29 -8.10 -2.79
C THR A 215 -21.73 -6.69 -3.07
N LEU A 216 -21.73 -6.24 -4.33
CA LEU A 216 -21.31 -4.86 -4.66
C LEU A 216 -22.16 -3.80 -3.96
N ASP A 217 -23.44 -4.08 -3.71
CA ASP A 217 -24.35 -3.20 -2.97
C ASP A 217 -24.20 -3.30 -1.43
N GLY A 218 -23.24 -4.09 -0.94
CA GLY A 218 -22.87 -4.13 0.48
C GLY A 218 -23.68 -5.09 1.34
N ARG A 219 -24.46 -6.01 0.74
CA ARG A 219 -25.12 -7.07 1.50
C ARG A 219 -24.10 -8.11 1.90
N PHE A 220 -24.08 -8.46 3.18
CA PHE A 220 -23.24 -9.54 3.69
C PHE A 220 -23.67 -10.88 3.10
N VAL A 221 -22.71 -11.63 2.57
CA VAL A 221 -22.92 -12.94 1.94
C VAL A 221 -22.40 -14.04 2.86
N ALA A 222 -21.16 -13.92 3.34
CA ALA A 222 -20.52 -14.94 4.16
C ALA A 222 -19.26 -14.44 4.87
N GLN A 223 -18.75 -15.27 5.79
CA GLN A 223 -17.44 -15.09 6.41
C GLN A 223 -16.52 -16.29 6.15
N TYR A 224 -15.22 -16.06 6.24
CA TYR A 224 -14.18 -17.06 6.13
C TYR A 224 -13.48 -17.18 7.48
N GLY A 225 -13.47 -18.40 8.03
CA GLY A 225 -12.85 -18.70 9.31
C GLY A 225 -13.60 -18.18 10.53
N ASP A 226 -13.24 -18.72 11.69
CA ASP A 226 -13.80 -18.43 13.02
C ASP A 226 -12.73 -18.42 14.13
N LYS A 227 -11.45 -18.62 13.77
CA LYS A 227 -10.31 -18.84 14.69
C LYS A 227 -9.09 -17.98 14.36
N TYR A 228 -9.30 -16.87 13.68
CA TYR A 228 -8.25 -15.96 13.22
C TYR A 228 -8.19 -14.65 13.99
N ALA A 229 -8.76 -14.60 15.21
CA ALA A 229 -8.79 -13.40 16.03
C ALA A 229 -7.39 -12.81 16.34
N GLN A 230 -6.35 -13.64 16.31
CA GLN A 230 -4.95 -13.23 16.49
C GLN A 230 -4.19 -13.00 15.18
N GLU A 231 -4.79 -13.30 14.03
CA GLU A 231 -4.21 -12.89 12.76
C GLU A 231 -4.52 -11.40 12.53
N ASN A 232 -3.55 -10.71 11.92
CA ASN A 232 -3.74 -9.38 11.38
C ASN A 232 -3.70 -9.51 9.86
N PRO A 233 -4.81 -9.91 9.19
CA PRO A 233 -4.84 -10.01 7.75
C PRO A 233 -4.71 -8.63 7.12
N PHE A 234 -4.07 -8.53 5.96
CA PHE A 234 -3.93 -7.26 5.27
C PHE A 234 -4.32 -7.35 3.80
N GLY A 235 -3.41 -7.80 2.94
CA GLY A 235 -3.64 -7.86 1.50
C GLY A 235 -4.46 -9.09 1.12
N ILE A 236 -5.25 -8.96 0.06
CA ILE A 236 -6.00 -10.07 -0.53
C ILE A 236 -5.95 -10.05 -2.05
N VAL A 237 -5.90 -11.23 -2.64
CA VAL A 237 -6.14 -11.45 -4.06
C VAL A 237 -6.92 -12.74 -4.28
N VAL A 238 -7.68 -12.79 -5.37
CA VAL A 238 -8.39 -14.01 -5.82
C VAL A 238 -7.68 -14.58 -7.03
N THR A 239 -7.39 -15.87 -7.01
CA THR A 239 -6.74 -16.55 -8.14
C THR A 239 -7.72 -16.89 -9.26
N SER A 240 -7.22 -17.27 -10.44
CA SER A 240 -8.06 -17.69 -11.57
C SER A 240 -8.99 -18.88 -11.25
N ARG A 241 -8.62 -19.67 -10.24
CA ARG A 241 -9.39 -20.79 -9.67
C ARG A 241 -10.21 -20.41 -8.43
N ASN A 242 -10.53 -19.13 -8.28
CA ASN A 242 -11.37 -18.58 -7.20
C ASN A 242 -10.90 -18.96 -5.77
N LYS A 243 -9.59 -19.10 -5.58
CA LYS A 243 -8.98 -19.24 -4.26
C LYS A 243 -8.63 -17.86 -3.73
N ALA A 244 -8.93 -17.59 -2.46
CA ALA A 244 -8.49 -16.35 -1.82
C ALA A 244 -7.10 -16.55 -1.22
N VAL A 245 -6.17 -15.65 -1.55
CA VAL A 245 -4.83 -15.59 -0.98
C VAL A 245 -4.76 -14.34 -0.12
N VAL A 246 -4.40 -14.51 1.14
CA VAL A 246 -4.43 -13.46 2.16
C VAL A 246 -3.08 -13.37 2.83
N SER A 247 -2.54 -12.16 2.97
CA SER A 247 -1.36 -11.97 3.80
C SER A 247 -1.73 -11.78 5.27
N GLY A 248 -1.00 -12.45 6.16
CA GLY A 248 -1.12 -12.33 7.61
C GLY A 248 0.14 -11.70 8.19
N ILE A 249 -0.02 -10.55 8.84
CA ILE A 249 1.09 -9.72 9.31
C ILE A 249 1.63 -10.18 10.65
N THR A 250 0.76 -10.55 11.61
CA THR A 250 1.19 -10.96 12.96
C THR A 250 2.16 -12.13 12.94
N LYS A 251 1.90 -13.11 12.07
CA LYS A 251 2.72 -14.32 11.94
C LYS A 251 3.60 -14.34 10.69
N ASN A 252 3.63 -13.24 9.92
CA ASN A 252 4.40 -13.11 8.68
C ASN A 252 4.22 -14.29 7.72
N ARG A 253 2.96 -14.61 7.39
CA ARG A 253 2.62 -15.78 6.58
C ARG A 253 1.54 -15.46 5.55
N ILE A 254 1.48 -16.26 4.50
CA ILE A 254 0.45 -16.20 3.47
C ILE A 254 -0.52 -17.36 3.68
N LEU A 255 -1.81 -17.06 3.69
CA LEU A 255 -2.92 -17.99 3.92
C LEU A 255 -3.68 -18.19 2.62
N ILE A 256 -4.04 -19.44 2.30
CA ILE A 256 -4.79 -19.79 1.09
C ILE A 256 -6.10 -20.46 1.48
N PHE A 257 -7.20 -19.91 0.99
CA PHE A 257 -8.55 -20.41 1.18
C PHE A 257 -9.10 -20.95 -0.13
N ASN A 258 -9.85 -22.05 -0.04
CA ASN A 258 -10.57 -22.61 -1.18
C ASN A 258 -11.95 -21.97 -1.36
N GLU A 259 -12.65 -22.38 -2.42
CA GLU A 259 -14.03 -21.98 -2.72
C GLU A 259 -15.04 -22.38 -1.64
N ARG A 260 -14.70 -23.37 -0.81
CA ARG A 260 -15.49 -23.80 0.36
C ARG A 260 -15.17 -22.97 1.61
N LYS A 261 -14.46 -21.84 1.48
CA LYS A 261 -14.16 -20.87 2.55
C LYS A 261 -13.28 -21.44 3.67
N LYS A 262 -12.61 -22.57 3.41
CA LYS A 262 -11.69 -23.22 4.34
C LYS A 262 -10.26 -22.94 3.94
N GLN A 263 -9.41 -22.67 4.93
CA GLN A 263 -7.98 -22.59 4.72
C GLN A 263 -7.47 -23.97 4.29
N THR A 264 -6.82 -24.03 3.12
CA THR A 264 -6.23 -25.27 2.60
C THR A 264 -4.73 -25.33 2.78
N HIS A 265 -4.06 -24.18 2.73
CA HIS A 265 -2.61 -24.11 2.78
C HIS A 265 -2.16 -22.80 3.40
N TRP A 266 -0.94 -22.78 3.92
CA TRP A 266 -0.26 -21.57 4.35
C TRP A 266 1.24 -21.76 4.26
N PHE A 267 1.98 -20.67 4.10
CA PHE A 267 3.44 -20.70 4.08
C PHE A 267 4.03 -19.37 4.56
N GLY A 268 5.29 -19.41 5.00
CA GLY A 268 6.01 -18.25 5.51
C GLY A 268 6.07 -18.20 7.04
N GLU A 269 7.15 -17.58 7.50
CA GLU A 269 7.48 -17.35 8.91
C GLU A 269 8.30 -16.05 9.02
N ALA A 270 8.41 -15.51 10.24
CA ALA A 270 9.08 -14.23 10.48
C ALA A 270 10.59 -14.32 10.26
N GLY A 271 11.16 -13.40 9.46
CA GLY A 271 12.60 -13.33 9.23
C GLY A 271 12.97 -12.61 7.92
N ASP A 272 14.25 -12.61 7.58
CA ASP A 272 14.82 -11.88 6.45
C ASP A 272 15.41 -12.78 5.34
N THR A 273 15.57 -14.08 5.59
CA THR A 273 16.11 -15.03 4.59
C THR A 273 15.11 -15.29 3.44
N LEU A 274 15.55 -16.02 2.41
CA LEU A 274 14.71 -16.34 1.24
C LEU A 274 13.45 -17.16 1.57
N GLU A 275 13.42 -17.87 2.69
CA GLU A 275 12.26 -18.65 3.12
C GLU A 275 11.30 -17.86 4.05
N HIS A 276 11.75 -16.72 4.59
CA HIS A 276 11.01 -15.94 5.59
C HIS A 276 10.37 -14.68 5.03
N PHE A 277 9.43 -14.08 5.76
CA PHE A 277 8.84 -12.77 5.47
C PHE A 277 8.99 -11.82 6.65
N LEU A 278 8.99 -10.53 6.36
CA LEU A 278 8.89 -9.47 7.34
C LEU A 278 7.87 -8.44 6.87
N PHE A 279 6.72 -8.41 7.54
CA PHE A 279 5.56 -7.59 7.20
C PHE A 279 5.12 -7.71 5.74
N PRO A 280 4.62 -8.89 5.31
CA PRO A 280 4.17 -9.09 3.94
C PRO A 280 2.82 -8.40 3.68
N TYR A 281 2.78 -7.10 3.36
CA TYR A 281 1.51 -6.36 3.32
C TYR A 281 0.57 -6.77 2.19
N TYR A 282 0.98 -6.62 0.95
CA TYR A 282 0.14 -6.83 -0.22
C TYR A 282 0.52 -8.12 -0.93
N VAL A 283 -0.49 -8.71 -1.57
CA VAL A 283 -0.37 -9.90 -2.39
C VAL A 283 -1.14 -9.69 -3.68
N THR A 284 -0.61 -10.25 -4.77
CA THR A 284 -1.32 -10.38 -6.04
C THR A 284 -0.97 -11.72 -6.68
N VAL A 285 -1.57 -12.05 -7.82
CA VAL A 285 -1.19 -13.22 -8.61
C VAL A 285 -0.99 -12.84 -10.05
N ASN A 286 -0.09 -13.56 -10.73
CA ASN A 286 0.06 -13.46 -12.18
C ASN A 286 -0.91 -14.41 -12.92
N SER A 287 -0.84 -14.41 -14.26
CA SER A 287 -1.64 -15.27 -15.13
C SER A 287 -1.49 -16.79 -14.89
N ARG A 288 -0.45 -17.21 -14.15
CA ARG A 288 -0.16 -18.61 -13.80
C ARG A 288 -0.56 -18.97 -12.36
N ASP A 289 -1.28 -18.09 -11.66
CA ASP A 289 -1.56 -18.16 -10.23
C ASP A 289 -0.27 -18.24 -9.36
N ASP A 290 0.88 -17.75 -9.84
CA ASP A 290 2.03 -17.55 -8.95
C ASP A 290 1.70 -16.37 -8.00
N VAL A 291 1.91 -16.56 -6.71
CA VAL A 291 1.66 -15.56 -5.68
C VAL A 291 2.82 -14.58 -5.62
N ILE A 292 2.53 -13.31 -5.87
CA ILE A 292 3.49 -12.21 -5.82
C ILE A 292 3.23 -11.43 -4.53
N ILE A 293 4.24 -11.34 -3.66
CA ILE A 293 4.12 -10.76 -2.32
C ILE A 293 5.06 -9.57 -2.18
N SER A 294 4.54 -8.46 -1.64
CA SER A 294 5.38 -7.38 -1.14
C SER A 294 5.95 -7.77 0.23
N ASP A 295 7.19 -8.23 0.28
CA ASP A 295 7.91 -8.54 1.53
C ASP A 295 8.48 -7.23 2.10
N SER A 296 7.58 -6.37 2.59
CA SER A 296 7.80 -4.93 2.74
C SER A 296 8.92 -4.57 3.70
N GLY A 297 9.00 -5.28 4.83
CA GLY A 297 10.04 -5.13 5.82
C GLY A 297 11.41 -5.59 5.33
N ASN A 298 11.47 -6.49 4.35
CA ASN A 298 12.72 -6.94 3.71
C ASN A 298 13.03 -6.20 2.41
N HIS A 299 12.20 -5.21 2.03
CA HIS A 299 12.42 -4.32 0.89
C HIS A 299 12.62 -5.06 -0.44
N ARG A 300 11.80 -6.09 -0.67
CA ARG A 300 11.83 -6.93 -1.86
C ARG A 300 10.44 -7.42 -2.23
N ILE A 301 10.30 -7.90 -3.45
CA ILE A 301 9.14 -8.66 -3.91
C ILE A 301 9.54 -10.13 -4.01
N LYS A 302 8.66 -11.02 -3.56
CA LYS A 302 8.81 -12.46 -3.74
C LYS A 302 7.74 -13.00 -4.67
N VAL A 303 8.13 -13.94 -5.53
CA VAL A 303 7.22 -14.67 -6.40
C VAL A 303 7.29 -16.14 -6.02
N ASN A 304 6.21 -16.65 -5.47
CA ASN A 304 6.07 -18.01 -4.95
C ASN A 304 5.02 -18.77 -5.75
N LYS A 305 5.12 -20.09 -5.77
CA LYS A 305 4.02 -20.95 -6.20
C LYS A 305 2.93 -20.99 -5.12
N MET A 306 1.73 -21.44 -5.49
CA MET A 306 0.63 -21.65 -4.53
C MET A 306 0.94 -22.68 -3.42
N ASP A 307 1.93 -23.56 -3.61
CA ASP A 307 2.41 -24.49 -2.58
C ASP A 307 3.39 -23.83 -1.58
N GLY A 308 3.76 -22.57 -1.82
CA GLY A 308 4.69 -21.79 -1.01
C GLY A 308 6.14 -21.80 -1.52
N LYS A 309 6.49 -22.63 -2.50
CA LYS A 309 7.86 -22.70 -3.03
C LYS A 309 8.26 -21.39 -3.70
N LEU A 310 9.36 -20.80 -3.24
CA LEU A 310 9.93 -19.61 -3.87
C LEU A 310 10.38 -19.93 -5.31
N LYS A 311 9.98 -19.08 -6.27
CA LYS A 311 10.49 -19.13 -7.64
C LYS A 311 11.68 -18.20 -7.79
N PHE A 312 11.49 -16.94 -7.41
CA PHE A 312 12.52 -15.92 -7.39
C PHE A 312 12.07 -14.74 -6.51
N SER A 313 13.04 -13.89 -6.16
CA SER A 313 12.79 -12.62 -5.51
C SER A 313 13.62 -11.54 -6.17
N PHE A 314 13.14 -10.30 -6.14
CA PHE A 314 13.86 -9.16 -6.69
C PHE A 314 13.61 -7.92 -5.84
N GLY A 315 14.48 -6.92 -6.01
CA GLY A 315 14.54 -5.78 -5.12
C GLY A 315 15.51 -6.01 -3.96
N SER A 316 16.01 -4.89 -3.49
CA SER A 316 16.79 -4.77 -2.27
C SER A 316 16.60 -3.35 -1.77
N GLN A 317 16.94 -3.11 -0.51
CA GLN A 317 16.85 -1.77 0.04
C GLN A 317 17.64 -0.74 -0.78
N GLY A 318 17.00 0.38 -1.10
CA GLY A 318 17.63 1.56 -1.70
C GLY A 318 16.72 2.34 -2.64
N SER A 319 17.26 3.41 -3.23
CA SER A 319 16.53 4.37 -4.09
C SER A 319 16.89 4.31 -5.57
N LYS A 320 17.85 3.47 -5.96
CA LYS A 320 18.20 3.24 -7.37
C LYS A 320 17.10 2.47 -8.08
N ASP A 321 17.10 2.52 -9.41
CA ASP A 321 16.22 1.71 -10.25
C ASP A 321 16.35 0.23 -9.92
N GLY A 322 15.20 -0.44 -9.76
CA GLY A 322 15.12 -1.84 -9.35
C GLY A 322 15.39 -2.13 -7.87
N ARG A 323 15.89 -1.15 -7.10
CA ARG A 323 15.89 -1.18 -5.64
C ARG A 323 14.61 -0.54 -5.10
N MET A 324 14.22 -0.90 -3.90
CA MET A 324 12.98 -0.42 -3.30
C MET A 324 13.17 -0.18 -1.81
N PHE A 325 12.30 0.64 -1.22
CA PHE A 325 12.28 0.90 0.21
C PHE A 325 10.85 0.85 0.68
N TYR A 326 10.55 -0.21 1.44
CA TYR A 326 9.23 -0.50 1.98
C TYR A 326 8.15 -0.60 0.88
N PRO A 327 8.27 -1.57 -0.05
CA PRO A 327 7.27 -1.77 -1.09
C PRO A 327 5.92 -2.12 -0.46
N MET A 328 4.84 -1.49 -0.92
CA MET A 328 3.48 -1.73 -0.46
C MET A 328 2.68 -2.41 -1.57
N GLY A 329 1.66 -1.75 -2.12
CA GLY A 329 0.79 -2.27 -3.16
C GLY A 329 1.57 -2.91 -4.30
N VAL A 330 1.10 -4.08 -4.73
CA VAL A 330 1.63 -4.83 -5.86
C VAL A 330 0.46 -5.26 -6.75
N CYS A 331 0.59 -5.05 -8.06
CA CYS A 331 -0.37 -5.55 -9.05
C CYS A 331 0.36 -6.00 -10.31
N VAL A 332 -0.36 -6.68 -11.21
CA VAL A 332 0.15 -7.11 -12.50
C VAL A 332 -0.71 -6.57 -13.64
N ASP A 333 -0.10 -6.32 -14.79
CA ASP A 333 -0.84 -6.10 -16.03
C ASP A 333 -1.08 -7.43 -16.78
N TYR A 334 -1.72 -7.33 -17.95
CA TYR A 334 -2.05 -8.47 -18.80
C TYR A 334 -0.81 -9.16 -19.43
N LEU A 335 0.38 -8.57 -19.32
CA LEU A 335 1.66 -9.14 -19.76
C LEU A 335 2.47 -9.74 -18.60
N ASP A 336 1.86 -9.87 -17.41
CA ASP A 336 2.52 -10.23 -16.15
C ASP A 336 3.64 -9.25 -15.72
N ASN A 337 3.68 -8.01 -16.24
CA ASN A 337 4.58 -7.02 -15.66
C ASN A 337 4.08 -6.67 -14.27
N ILE A 338 5.03 -6.53 -13.34
CA ILE A 338 4.77 -6.34 -11.92
C ILE A 338 4.96 -4.87 -11.59
N TYR A 339 3.93 -4.23 -11.06
CA TYR A 339 3.96 -2.86 -10.58
C TYR A 339 4.10 -2.90 -9.07
N VAL A 340 4.88 -1.97 -8.52
CA VAL A 340 5.18 -1.93 -7.09
C VAL A 340 5.12 -0.49 -6.61
N ALA A 341 4.25 -0.22 -5.65
CA ALA A 341 4.26 1.01 -4.88
C ALA A 341 5.47 1.02 -3.95
N ASP A 342 6.52 1.73 -4.35
CA ASP A 342 7.76 1.87 -3.61
C ASP A 342 7.61 3.04 -2.61
N ALA A 343 6.87 2.77 -1.53
CA ALA A 343 6.23 3.78 -0.71
C ALA A 343 7.21 4.79 -0.11
N ASN A 344 8.34 4.34 0.45
CA ASN A 344 9.32 5.25 1.06
C ASN A 344 10.28 5.90 0.05
N ASN A 345 10.21 5.52 -1.23
CA ASN A 345 10.84 6.24 -2.32
C ASN A 345 9.84 7.08 -3.13
N TYR A 346 8.57 7.18 -2.70
CA TYR A 346 7.58 8.09 -3.26
C TYR A 346 7.36 7.89 -4.77
N ARG A 347 7.35 6.63 -5.21
CA ARG A 347 7.27 6.26 -6.63
C ARG A 347 6.56 4.93 -6.83
N VAL A 348 6.13 4.67 -8.06
CA VAL A 348 5.70 3.34 -8.50
C VAL A 348 6.70 2.86 -9.54
N GLN A 349 7.26 1.67 -9.32
CA GLN A 349 8.18 1.01 -10.25
C GLN A 349 7.48 -0.13 -10.98
N MET A 350 7.90 -0.39 -12.21
CA MET A 350 7.43 -1.49 -13.04
C MET A 350 8.60 -2.42 -13.36
N PHE A 351 8.33 -3.72 -13.28
CA PHE A 351 9.26 -4.81 -13.50
C PHE A 351 8.65 -5.79 -14.49
N SER A 352 9.49 -6.47 -15.26
CA SER A 352 9.04 -7.61 -16.07
C SER A 352 8.52 -8.74 -15.20
N HIS A 353 7.84 -9.70 -15.82
CA HIS A 353 7.42 -10.96 -15.19
C HIS A 353 8.59 -11.83 -14.64
N LYS A 354 9.85 -11.43 -14.84
CA LYS A 354 11.06 -12.06 -14.27
C LYS A 354 11.74 -11.19 -13.19
N GLY A 355 11.14 -10.07 -12.80
CA GLY A 355 11.70 -9.17 -11.78
C GLY A 355 12.80 -8.22 -12.29
N LYS A 356 13.06 -8.16 -13.60
CA LYS A 356 13.95 -7.13 -14.18
C LYS A 356 13.24 -5.78 -14.19
N TYR A 357 13.87 -4.74 -13.65
CA TYR A 357 13.37 -3.37 -13.70
C TYR A 357 13.18 -2.91 -15.15
N LEU A 358 12.03 -2.28 -15.43
CA LEU A 358 11.69 -1.75 -16.74
C LEU A 358 11.58 -0.22 -16.71
N ALA A 359 10.78 0.31 -15.78
CA ALA A 359 10.49 1.74 -15.73
C ALA A 359 10.00 2.18 -14.36
N THR A 360 9.89 3.49 -14.18
CA THR A 360 9.23 4.11 -13.03
C THR A 360 8.15 5.06 -13.55
N PRO A 361 6.92 4.56 -13.80
CA PRO A 361 5.84 5.34 -14.41
C PRO A 361 5.38 6.53 -13.55
N ILE A 362 5.42 6.38 -12.22
CA ILE A 362 4.98 7.43 -11.27
C ILE A 362 6.15 7.77 -10.36
N LYS A 363 6.46 9.06 -10.23
CA LYS A 363 7.58 9.59 -9.43
C LYS A 363 7.12 10.77 -8.59
N ASN A 364 7.92 11.07 -7.57
CA ASN A 364 7.82 12.30 -6.78
C ASN A 364 6.45 12.50 -6.12
N THR A 365 5.83 11.45 -5.60
CA THR A 365 4.56 11.62 -4.85
C THR A 365 4.74 12.49 -3.60
N PHE A 366 5.97 12.61 -3.08
CA PHE A 366 6.31 13.56 -2.02
C PHE A 366 5.99 15.03 -2.37
N ALA A 367 5.81 15.36 -3.66
CA ALA A 367 5.43 16.70 -4.10
C ALA A 367 4.01 17.10 -3.63
N TYR A 368 3.14 16.13 -3.30
CA TYR A 368 1.84 16.36 -2.68
C TYR A 368 1.93 16.57 -1.16
N GLY A 369 3.06 16.16 -0.56
CA GLY A 369 3.36 16.24 0.86
C GLY A 369 4.47 15.25 1.19
N MET A 370 5.40 15.60 2.09
CA MET A 370 6.57 14.75 2.40
C MET A 370 6.21 13.39 3.00
N ASP A 371 4.99 13.27 3.53
CA ASP A 371 4.39 12.06 4.08
C ASP A 371 3.47 11.33 3.08
N VAL A 372 3.26 11.88 1.87
CA VAL A 372 2.33 11.33 0.87
C VAL A 372 3.00 10.23 0.05
N LYS A 373 2.57 8.99 0.28
CA LYS A 373 3.13 7.77 -0.31
C LYS A 373 2.11 7.05 -1.18
N PRO A 374 2.55 6.36 -2.24
CA PRO A 374 1.72 5.36 -2.91
C PRO A 374 1.53 4.16 -1.98
N ILE A 375 0.28 3.72 -1.81
CA ILE A 375 -0.09 2.68 -0.85
C ILE A 375 -0.60 1.44 -1.57
N SER A 376 -1.71 1.56 -2.30
CA SER A 376 -2.31 0.47 -3.06
C SER A 376 -2.32 0.82 -4.54
N ILE A 377 -2.24 -0.21 -5.37
CA ILE A 377 -2.23 -0.10 -6.82
C ILE A 377 -3.12 -1.18 -7.41
N ALA A 378 -3.86 -0.81 -8.45
CA ALA A 378 -4.66 -1.73 -9.23
C ALA A 378 -4.46 -1.43 -10.72
N PHE A 379 -4.64 -2.45 -11.54
CA PHE A 379 -4.48 -2.32 -12.98
C PHE A 379 -5.75 -2.83 -13.67
N SER A 380 -6.17 -2.14 -14.72
CA SER A 380 -7.32 -2.51 -15.52
C SER A 380 -7.05 -2.20 -16.97
N GLN A 381 -6.85 -3.22 -17.81
CA GLN A 381 -6.61 -3.14 -19.27
C GLN A 381 -5.60 -2.07 -19.72
N ASP A 382 -6.03 -0.81 -19.77
CA ASP A 382 -5.32 0.39 -20.22
C ASP A 382 -5.18 1.46 -19.13
N GLN A 383 -5.41 1.13 -17.86
CA GLN A 383 -5.36 2.08 -16.75
C GLN A 383 -4.60 1.53 -15.55
N LEU A 384 -3.69 2.35 -15.03
CA LEU A 384 -3.02 2.15 -13.75
C LEU A 384 -3.67 3.07 -12.72
N ILE A 385 -4.13 2.50 -11.61
CA ILE A 385 -4.82 3.21 -10.53
C ILE A 385 -3.94 3.12 -9.30
N VAL A 386 -3.69 4.27 -8.66
CA VAL A 386 -2.81 4.36 -7.49
C VAL A 386 -3.50 5.16 -6.40
N SER A 387 -3.57 4.60 -5.19
CA SER A 387 -3.94 5.37 -4.01
C SER A 387 -2.71 6.02 -3.38
N LEU A 388 -2.84 7.30 -3.09
CA LEU A 388 -1.86 8.08 -2.35
C LEU A 388 -2.43 8.41 -0.97
N ARG A 389 -1.61 8.22 0.06
CA ARG A 389 -1.97 8.47 1.45
C ARG A 389 -0.88 9.27 2.16
N GLY A 390 -1.30 10.23 2.97
CA GLY A 390 -0.52 10.92 3.99
C GLY A 390 -1.39 11.17 5.24
N ALA A 391 -0.86 11.82 6.26
CA ALA A 391 -1.54 12.07 7.53
C ALA A 391 -2.83 12.89 7.39
N ARG A 392 -2.89 13.78 6.39
CA ARG A 392 -4.09 14.55 6.02
C ARG A 392 -4.28 14.59 4.51
N PHE A 393 -3.92 13.50 3.85
CA PHE A 393 -3.99 13.38 2.40
C PHE A 393 -4.50 12.00 2.02
N ALA A 394 -5.50 11.96 1.15
CA ALA A 394 -6.05 10.74 0.59
C ALA A 394 -6.58 11.06 -0.81
N GLU A 395 -5.96 10.48 -1.82
CA GLU A 395 -6.31 10.71 -3.23
C GLU A 395 -6.11 9.41 -4.02
N ILE A 396 -6.95 9.19 -5.02
CA ILE A 396 -6.81 8.15 -6.02
C ILE A 396 -6.47 8.82 -7.34
N GLN A 397 -5.42 8.32 -7.98
CA GLN A 397 -4.95 8.81 -9.27
C GLN A 397 -5.09 7.71 -10.31
N VAL A 398 -5.68 8.06 -11.44
CA VAL A 398 -5.85 7.18 -12.60
C VAL A 398 -4.92 7.66 -13.70
N PHE A 399 -4.18 6.73 -14.29
CA PHE A 399 -3.20 6.98 -15.32
C PHE A 399 -3.52 6.15 -16.56
N GLU A 400 -3.56 6.80 -17.72
CA GLU A 400 -3.63 6.14 -19.02
C GLU A 400 -2.36 5.32 -19.23
N TRP A 401 -2.53 4.02 -19.43
CA TRP A 401 -1.46 3.08 -19.65
C TRP A 401 -1.28 2.81 -21.14
N ASP A 402 -0.11 3.19 -21.65
CA ASP A 402 0.31 2.86 -23.01
C ASP A 402 1.41 1.78 -22.97
N PRO A 403 1.13 0.55 -23.44
CA PRO A 403 2.10 -0.53 -23.46
C PRO A 403 3.30 -0.26 -24.37
N PHE A 404 3.17 0.62 -25.36
CA PHE A 404 4.24 0.93 -26.31
C PHE A 404 5.31 1.86 -25.73
N ILE A 405 4.98 2.68 -24.74
CA ILE A 405 5.95 3.55 -24.04
C ILE A 405 7.00 2.70 -23.31
N TYR A 406 6.63 1.49 -22.88
CA TYR A 406 7.44 0.65 -22.01
C TYR A 406 7.80 -0.72 -22.58
N ALA A 407 7.45 -0.98 -23.85
CA ALA A 407 7.90 -2.17 -24.55
C ALA A 407 9.44 -2.19 -24.59
N GLU A 408 10.05 -3.34 -24.28
CA GLU A 408 11.48 -3.49 -24.53
C GLU A 408 11.74 -3.21 -26.03
N PRO A 409 12.77 -2.42 -26.39
CA PRO A 409 13.14 -2.29 -27.78
C PRO A 409 13.40 -3.69 -28.31
N ARG A 410 12.58 -4.14 -29.27
CA ARG A 410 12.78 -5.43 -29.93
C ARG A 410 14.23 -5.46 -30.37
N SER A 411 15.01 -6.41 -29.84
CA SER A 411 16.34 -6.68 -30.33
C SER A 411 16.23 -6.82 -31.85
N SER A 412 17.11 -6.10 -32.54
CA SER A 412 17.22 -6.09 -34.00
C SER A 412 17.45 -7.51 -34.53
N LEU A 413 16.37 -8.25 -34.77
CA LEU A 413 16.34 -9.27 -35.80
C LEU A 413 16.07 -8.52 -37.11
N LEU A 414 17.16 -8.09 -37.73
CA LEU A 414 17.18 -7.78 -39.15
C LEU A 414 16.58 -8.98 -39.91
N GLY A 415 15.59 -8.70 -40.76
CA GLY A 415 15.21 -9.57 -41.87
C GLY A 415 13.85 -10.24 -41.75
N CYS A 416 12.78 -9.47 -41.93
CA CYS A 416 11.88 -9.64 -43.08
C CYS A 416 10.79 -8.57 -43.04
N CYS A 417 10.76 -7.74 -44.09
CA CYS A 417 9.67 -6.83 -44.36
C CYS A 417 8.41 -7.65 -44.68
N GLY A 418 7.36 -7.42 -43.91
CA GLY A 418 6.01 -7.90 -44.17
C GLY A 418 5.05 -6.80 -43.79
N SER A 419 4.70 -5.97 -44.77
CA SER A 419 3.71 -4.90 -44.69
C SER A 419 2.39 -5.39 -44.09
N TYR A 420 2.04 -4.92 -42.90
CA TYR A 420 0.66 -5.02 -42.39
C TYR A 420 -0.09 -3.76 -42.79
N ASN A 421 -0.86 -3.88 -43.88
CA ASN A 421 -1.90 -2.95 -44.25
C ASN A 421 -2.97 -2.91 -43.14
N LYS A 422 -3.41 -1.68 -42.83
CA LYS A 422 -4.68 -1.42 -42.15
C LYS A 422 -5.80 -2.13 -42.92
N VAL A 423 -6.56 -2.98 -42.25
CA VAL A 423 -7.91 -3.34 -42.67
C VAL A 423 -8.85 -2.97 -41.53
N ALA A 424 -9.72 -2.01 -41.83
CA ALA A 424 -10.85 -1.62 -41.01
C ALA A 424 -11.96 -2.68 -41.11
N ASP A 425 -12.78 -2.73 -40.06
CA ASP A 425 -14.14 -3.26 -39.98
C ASP A 425 -14.46 -4.65 -40.56
N SER A 426 -14.78 -5.57 -39.65
CA SER A 426 -16.12 -6.18 -39.62
C SER A 426 -16.29 -6.94 -38.31
N GLY A 427 -17.39 -6.65 -37.61
CA GLY A 427 -17.75 -7.33 -36.38
C GLY A 427 -18.09 -8.80 -36.62
N LEU A 428 -17.97 -9.59 -35.55
CA LEU A 428 -18.88 -10.70 -35.24
C LEU A 428 -18.65 -11.14 -33.80
N TYR A 429 -19.73 -11.04 -33.04
CA TYR A 429 -19.94 -11.59 -31.72
C TYR A 429 -19.70 -13.10 -31.72
N HIS A 430 -18.93 -13.61 -30.76
CA HIS A 430 -19.07 -15.01 -30.34
C HIS A 430 -19.06 -15.13 -28.83
N ALA A 431 -20.26 -15.45 -28.33
CA ALA A 431 -20.53 -15.97 -27.00
C ALA A 431 -19.82 -17.30 -26.79
N TRP A 432 -19.39 -17.57 -25.55
CA TRP A 432 -19.04 -18.92 -25.11
C TRP A 432 -19.68 -19.20 -23.75
N SER A 433 -20.57 -20.20 -23.84
CA SER A 433 -21.15 -21.08 -22.82
C SER A 433 -20.13 -21.76 -21.92
#